data_AF-A0A933E1R9-F1
#
_entry.id   AF-A0A933E1R9-F1
#
_cell.length_a   1.000
_cell.length_b   1.000
_cell.length_c   1.000
_cell.angle_alpha   90.00
_cell.angle_beta   90.00
_cell.angle_gamma   90.00
#
_symmetry.space_group_name_H-M   'P 1'
#
loop_
_entity.id
_entity.type
_entity.pdbx_description
1 polymer ?
#
loop_
_entity_poly.entity_id
_entity_poly.type
_entity_poly.pdbx_seq_one_letter_code
_entity_poly.pdbx_strand_id
1 'polypeptide(L)'
;MTPGVEHALGAMLFYGLTDLVYKRAAAAGVPARHFLMVQVWCFAPAIVLYGFATGTLEAGTAMLWGTGAGLFIFVALYNFARSLAGGEASVLVPIAQMSFVVTAALGLVILREPFTARKAAGLAFAAAALAFLAKS
;
A
#
# COMPACT_ATOMS: atom_id res chain seq x y z
N MET A 1 -24.83 4.68 4.04
CA MET A 1 -23.39 4.87 4.35
C MET A 1 -22.82 5.80 3.29
N THR A 2 -21.81 6.62 3.58
CA THR A 2 -21.24 7.50 2.55
C THR A 2 -20.55 6.63 1.48
N PRO A 3 -20.71 6.93 0.17
CA PRO A 3 -20.15 6.09 -0.91
C PRO A 3 -18.66 5.78 -0.72
N GLY A 4 -17.87 6.72 -0.17
CA GLY A 4 -16.45 6.51 0.08
C GLY A 4 -16.11 5.41 1.09
N VAL A 5 -16.98 5.14 2.07
CA VAL A 5 -16.74 4.09 3.08
C VAL A 5 -16.85 2.70 2.44
N GLU A 6 -17.79 2.51 1.53
CA GLU A 6 -17.97 1.23 0.82
C GLU A 6 -16.75 0.90 -0.06
N HIS A 7 -16.20 1.89 -0.77
CA HIS A 7 -14.99 1.73 -1.56
C HIS A 7 -13.77 1.42 -0.69
N ALA A 8 -13.65 2.07 0.47
CA ALA A 8 -12.57 1.81 1.41
C ALA A 8 -12.64 0.40 2.02
N LEU A 9 -13.84 -0.08 2.35
CA LEU A 9 -14.06 -1.45 2.83
C LEU A 9 -13.73 -2.49 1.76
N GLY A 10 -14.15 -2.23 0.51
CA GLY A 10 -13.77 -3.06 -0.63
C GLY A 10 -12.25 -3.12 -0.79
N ALA A 11 -11.59 -1.97 -0.78
CA ALA A 11 -10.14 -1.89 -0.89
C ALA A 11 -9.43 -2.66 0.23
N MET A 12 -9.88 -2.51 1.49
CA MET A 12 -9.33 -3.25 2.63
C MET A 12 -9.39 -4.77 2.41
N LEU A 13 -10.51 -5.28 1.92
CA LEU A 13 -10.67 -6.71 1.64
C LEU A 13 -9.70 -7.20 0.56
N PHE A 14 -9.58 -6.46 -0.56
CA PHE A 14 -8.66 -6.81 -1.64
C PHE A 14 -7.19 -6.67 -1.23
N TYR A 15 -6.84 -5.69 -0.39
CA TYR A 15 -5.50 -5.60 0.19
C TYR A 15 -5.18 -6.82 1.04
N GLY A 16 -6.09 -7.25 1.93
CA GLY A 16 -5.88 -8.46 2.74
C GLY A 16 -5.70 -9.72 1.90
N LEU A 17 -6.49 -9.90 0.82
CA LEU A 17 -6.31 -11.02 -0.11
C LEU A 17 -4.96 -10.94 -0.84
N THR A 18 -4.54 -9.75 -1.23
CA THR A 18 -3.25 -9.51 -1.88
C THR A 18 -2.10 -9.86 -0.95
N ASP A 19 -2.14 -9.42 0.31
CA ASP A 19 -1.12 -9.71 1.32
C ASP A 19 -0.97 -11.23 1.55
N LEU A 20 -2.08 -11.97 1.54
CA LEU A 20 -2.07 -13.44 1.62
C LEU A 20 -1.38 -14.08 0.41
N VAL A 21 -1.66 -13.59 -0.81
CA VAL A 21 -1.02 -14.06 -2.04
C VAL A 21 0.49 -13.77 -2.00
N TYR A 22 0.89 -12.56 -1.58
CA TYR A 22 2.29 -12.17 -1.39
C TYR A 22 3.00 -13.13 -0.43
N LYS A 23 2.39 -13.42 0.73
CA LYS A 23 2.97 -14.35 1.70
C LYS A 23 3.09 -15.76 1.13
N ARG A 24 2.08 -16.25 0.42
CA ARG A 24 2.08 -17.59 -0.19
C ARG A 24 3.13 -17.70 -1.30
N ALA A 25 3.30 -16.67 -2.11
CA ALA A 25 4.37 -16.60 -3.12
C ALA A 25 5.76 -16.61 -2.47
N ALA A 26 5.94 -15.84 -1.40
CA ALA A 26 7.19 -15.84 -0.63
C ALA A 26 7.49 -17.20 0.00
N ALA A 27 6.47 -17.87 0.57
CA ALA A 27 6.60 -19.21 1.14
C ALA A 27 6.93 -20.29 0.08
N ALA A 28 6.47 -20.10 -1.16
CA ALA A 28 6.84 -20.94 -2.30
C ALA A 28 8.24 -20.64 -2.86
N GLY A 29 9.01 -19.74 -2.24
CA GLY A 29 10.36 -19.37 -2.66
C GLY A 29 10.40 -18.51 -3.93
N VAL A 30 9.27 -17.93 -4.34
CA VAL A 30 9.22 -17.08 -5.54
C VAL A 30 10.01 -15.79 -5.25
N PRO A 31 11.05 -15.47 -6.03
CA PRO A 31 11.80 -14.24 -5.81
C PRO A 31 10.92 -13.01 -6.06
N ALA A 32 10.97 -12.03 -5.15
CA ALA A 32 10.19 -10.79 -5.22
C ALA A 32 10.28 -10.09 -6.60
N ARG A 33 11.46 -10.13 -7.23
CA ARG A 33 11.69 -9.56 -8.57
C ARG A 33 10.80 -10.18 -9.65
N HIS A 34 10.60 -11.50 -9.63
CA HIS A 34 9.78 -12.20 -10.63
C HIS A 34 8.30 -11.97 -10.36
N PHE A 35 7.92 -12.05 -9.08
CA PHE A 35 6.54 -11.81 -8.67
C PHE A 35 6.05 -10.42 -9.09
N LEU A 36 6.84 -9.38 -8.81
CA LEU A 36 6.49 -8.00 -9.18
C LEU A 36 6.52 -7.75 -10.68
N MET A 37 7.46 -8.37 -11.41
CA MET A 37 7.48 -8.28 -12.87
C MET A 37 6.16 -8.79 -13.47
N VAL A 38 5.71 -9.97 -13.05
CA VAL A 38 4.44 -10.56 -13.53
C VAL A 38 3.25 -9.72 -13.08
N GLN A 39 3.26 -9.19 -11.84
CA GLN A 39 2.21 -8.30 -11.37
C GLN A 39 2.06 -7.06 -12.27
N VAL A 40 3.18 -6.42 -12.64
CA VAL A 40 3.17 -5.25 -13.53
C VAL A 40 2.71 -5.61 -14.95
N TRP A 41 3.11 -6.78 -15.46
CA TRP A 41 2.67 -7.26 -16.78
C TRP A 41 1.18 -7.54 -16.85
N CYS A 42 0.52 -7.89 -15.74
CA CYS A 42 -0.93 -7.99 -15.70
C CYS A 42 -1.58 -6.62 -15.48
N PHE A 43 -1.05 -5.82 -14.55
CA PHE A 43 -1.67 -4.58 -14.09
C PHE A 43 -1.58 -3.45 -15.12
N ALA A 44 -0.41 -3.20 -15.69
CA ALA A 44 -0.21 -2.06 -16.58
C ALA A 44 -1.02 -2.20 -17.89
N PRO A 45 -1.03 -3.34 -18.61
CA PRO A 45 -1.85 -3.49 -19.80
C PRO A 45 -3.35 -3.43 -19.51
N ALA A 46 -3.80 -3.97 -18.37
CA ALA A 46 -5.21 -3.91 -17.98
C ALA A 46 -5.69 -2.46 -17.77
N ILE A 47 -4.90 -1.63 -17.07
CA ILE A 47 -5.22 -0.21 -16.87
C ILE A 47 -5.14 0.58 -18.16
N VAL A 48 -4.14 0.29 -19.01
CA VAL A 48 -4.01 0.94 -20.32
C VAL A 48 -5.21 0.61 -21.20
N LEU A 49 -5.59 -0.68 -21.28
CA LEU A 49 -6.75 -1.12 -22.05
C LEU A 49 -8.05 -0.49 -21.54
N TYR A 50 -8.23 -0.44 -20.22
CA TYR A 50 -9.37 0.23 -19.60
C TYR A 50 -9.41 1.70 -20.01
N GLY A 51 -8.31 2.44 -19.86
CA GLY A 51 -8.24 3.84 -20.23
C GLY A 51 -8.50 4.09 -21.72
N PHE A 52 -8.00 3.21 -22.60
CA PHE A 52 -8.32 3.27 -24.03
C PHE A 52 -9.80 3.04 -24.30
N ALA A 53 -10.42 2.05 -23.64
CA ALA A 53 -11.83 1.72 -23.82
C ALA A 53 -12.78 2.81 -23.30
N THR A 54 -12.41 3.51 -22.22
CA THR A 54 -13.22 4.58 -21.63
C THR A 54 -12.88 5.98 -22.16
N GLY A 55 -11.82 6.13 -22.95
CA GLY A 55 -11.33 7.42 -23.43
C GLY A 55 -10.78 8.33 -22.31
N THR A 56 -10.44 7.77 -21.15
CA THR A 56 -9.96 8.52 -19.97
C THR A 56 -8.45 8.63 -19.91
N LEU A 57 -7.74 8.35 -21.01
CA LEU A 57 -6.29 8.50 -21.08
C LEU A 57 -5.93 9.98 -21.19
N GLU A 58 -5.38 10.51 -20.11
CA GLU A 58 -4.93 11.90 -20.05
C GLU A 58 -3.40 11.96 -19.96
N ALA A 59 -2.79 12.55 -20.98
CA ALA A 59 -1.38 12.95 -20.94
C ALA A 59 -1.31 14.36 -20.33
N GLY A 60 -0.95 14.45 -19.04
CA GLY A 60 -0.91 15.73 -18.33
C GLY A 60 -0.43 15.60 -16.89
N THR A 61 -0.86 16.51 -16.02
CA THR A 61 -0.48 16.55 -14.59
C THR A 61 -0.74 15.23 -13.87
N ALA A 62 -1.82 14.52 -14.21
CA ALA A 62 -2.13 13.19 -13.68
C ALA A 62 -1.00 12.17 -13.94
N MET A 63 -0.33 12.24 -15.10
CA MET A 63 0.77 11.37 -15.46
C MET A 63 2.01 11.62 -14.58
N LEU A 64 2.27 12.88 -14.21
CA LEU A 64 3.39 13.25 -13.33
C LEU A 64 3.16 12.72 -11.91
N TRP A 65 1.98 12.93 -11.34
CA TRP A 65 1.62 12.40 -10.02
C TRP A 65 1.62 10.88 -10.01
N GLY A 66 1.09 10.25 -11.07
CA GLY A 66 1.09 8.80 -11.24
C GLY A 66 2.50 8.20 -11.34
N THR A 67 3.42 8.87 -12.04
CA THR A 67 4.82 8.42 -12.16
C THR A 67 5.54 8.47 -10.81
N GLY A 68 5.37 9.57 -10.07
CA GLY A 68 5.95 9.71 -8.73
C GLY A 68 5.42 8.64 -7.78
N ALA A 69 4.09 8.48 -7.70
CA ALA A 69 3.46 7.45 -6.87
C ALA A 69 3.88 6.03 -7.29
N GLY A 70 3.98 5.78 -8.59
CA GLY A 70 4.41 4.51 -9.18
C GLY A 70 5.80 4.07 -8.74
N LEU A 71 6.75 5.02 -8.67
CA LEU A 71 8.10 4.74 -8.21
C LEU A 71 8.13 4.34 -6.73
N PHE A 72 7.42 5.09 -5.87
CA PHE A 72 7.37 4.80 -4.44
C PHE A 72 6.66 3.49 -4.15
N ILE A 73 5.54 3.20 -4.82
CA ILE A 73 4.81 1.93 -4.60
C ILE A 73 5.62 0.74 -5.08
N PHE A 74 6.38 0.87 -6.18
CA PHE A 74 7.29 -0.19 -6.64
C PHE A 74 8.34 -0.52 -5.57
N VAL A 75 9.01 0.50 -5.04
CA VAL A 75 10.01 0.31 -3.96
C VAL A 75 9.36 -0.30 -2.72
N ALA A 76 8.18 0.16 -2.33
CA ALA A 76 7.44 -0.35 -1.18
C ALA A 76 7.10 -1.84 -1.35
N LEU A 77 6.47 -2.22 -2.47
CA LEU A 77 6.08 -3.60 -2.74
C LEU A 77 7.27 -4.54 -2.88
N TYR A 78 8.41 -4.07 -3.43
CA TYR A 78 9.64 -4.85 -3.51
C TYR A 78 10.21 -5.18 -2.14
N ASN A 79 10.31 -4.19 -1.26
CA ASN A 79 10.78 -4.41 0.11
C ASN A 79 9.80 -5.29 0.90
N PHE A 80 8.49 -5.11 0.70
CA PHE A 80 7.47 -5.89 1.37
C PHE A 80 7.45 -7.36 0.93
N ALA A 81 7.46 -7.64 -0.38
CA ALA A 81 7.56 -9.01 -0.88
C ALA A 81 8.80 -9.73 -0.34
N ARG A 82 9.92 -9.01 -0.24
CA ARG A 82 11.17 -9.54 0.28
C ARG A 82 11.14 -9.75 1.81
N SER A 83 10.46 -8.88 2.57
CA SER A 83 10.33 -9.05 4.03
C SER A 83 9.50 -10.29 4.38
N LEU A 84 8.43 -10.57 3.62
CA LEU A 84 7.57 -11.73 3.83
C LEU A 84 8.25 -13.09 3.63
N ALA A 85 9.39 -13.11 2.94
CA ALA A 85 10.25 -14.29 2.85
C ALA A 85 10.98 -14.60 4.16
N GLY A 86 11.20 -13.59 5.02
CA GLY A 86 11.99 -13.70 6.25
C GLY A 86 11.22 -13.67 7.56
N GLY A 87 9.89 -13.47 7.56
CA GLY A 87 9.09 -13.38 8.79
C GLY A 87 7.61 -13.67 8.61
N GLU A 88 6.85 -13.67 9.70
CA GLU A 88 5.42 -13.99 9.69
C GLU A 88 4.56 -12.86 9.08
N ALA A 89 3.56 -13.23 8.28
CA ALA A 89 2.64 -12.23 7.71
C ALA A 89 1.79 -11.55 8.78
N SER A 90 1.43 -12.28 9.85
CA SER A 90 0.74 -11.76 11.04
C SER A 90 1.43 -10.54 11.66
N VAL A 91 2.76 -10.45 11.54
CA VAL A 91 3.56 -9.34 12.07
C VAL A 91 3.92 -8.33 10.99
N LEU A 92 4.40 -8.80 9.84
CA LEU A 92 4.92 -7.94 8.77
C LEU A 92 3.82 -7.18 8.01
N VAL A 93 2.64 -7.78 7.83
CA VAL A 93 1.52 -7.13 7.13
C VAL A 93 1.04 -5.91 7.90
N PRO A 94 0.73 -5.98 9.21
CA PRO A 94 0.31 -4.79 9.94
C PRO A 94 1.39 -3.72 10.03
N ILE A 95 2.69 -4.10 10.08
CA ILE A 95 3.80 -3.14 9.99
C ILE A 95 3.73 -2.35 8.67
N ALA A 96 3.55 -3.02 7.53
CA ALA A 96 3.44 -2.36 6.24
C ALA A 96 2.19 -1.46 6.15
N GLN A 97 1.08 -1.87 6.77
CA GLN A 97 -0.15 -1.08 6.81
C GLN A 97 -0.04 0.19 7.68
N MET A 98 0.96 0.31 8.56
CA MET A 98 1.23 1.54 9.30
C MET A 98 1.78 2.69 8.42
N SER A 99 1.88 2.53 7.10
CA SER A 99 2.24 3.61 6.16
C SER A 99 1.35 4.86 6.30
N PHE A 100 0.11 4.73 6.80
CA PHE A 100 -0.73 5.89 7.12
C PHE A 100 -0.11 6.78 8.22
N VAL A 101 0.69 6.21 9.13
CA VAL A 101 1.40 6.97 10.18
C VAL A 101 2.39 7.92 9.54
N VAL A 102 3.17 7.42 8.58
CA VAL A 102 4.11 8.21 7.78
C VAL A 102 3.34 9.25 6.96
N THR A 103 2.23 8.85 6.34
CA THR A 103 1.39 9.77 5.56
C THR A 103 0.81 10.90 6.42
N ALA A 104 0.35 10.61 7.64
CA ALA A 104 -0.14 11.62 8.58
C ALA A 104 0.97 12.57 9.04
N ALA A 105 2.18 12.06 9.29
CA ALA A 105 3.34 12.87 9.63
C ALA A 105 3.77 13.77 8.45
N LEU A 106 3.77 13.25 7.22
CA LEU A 106 4.04 14.03 6.02
C LEU A 106 2.94 15.08 5.77
N GLY A 107 1.67 14.74 6.02
CA GLY A 107 0.54 15.67 5.94
C GLY A 107 0.67 16.84 6.94
N LEU A 108 1.19 16.57 8.14
CA LEU A 108 1.54 17.62 9.10
C LEU A 108 2.63 18.54 8.54
N VAL A 109 3.75 17.97 8.09
CA VAL A 109 4.96 18.72 7.76
C VAL A 109 4.84 19.45 6.42
N ILE A 110 4.31 18.76 5.40
CA ILE A 110 4.28 19.22 4.01
C ILE A 110 2.95 19.93 3.70
N LEU A 111 1.82 19.34 4.09
CA LEU A 111 0.49 19.90 3.78
C LEU A 111 0.00 20.90 4.84
N ARG A 112 0.72 21.05 5.96
CA ARG A 112 0.36 21.92 7.10
C ARG A 112 -1.07 21.67 7.60
N GLU A 113 -1.53 20.43 7.53
CA GLU A 113 -2.86 20.10 8.02
C GLU A 113 -2.99 20.40 9.52
N PRO A 114 -4.17 20.86 9.99
CA PRO A 114 -4.39 21.08 11.42
C PRO A 114 -4.21 19.76 12.18
N PHE A 115 -3.23 19.78 13.09
CA PHE A 115 -2.92 18.67 13.97
C PHE A 115 -3.75 18.78 15.24
N THR A 116 -4.68 17.86 15.40
CA THR A 116 -5.52 17.80 16.60
C THR A 116 -4.94 16.80 17.59
N ALA A 117 -5.17 17.01 18.88
CA ALA A 117 -4.78 16.06 19.92
C ALA A 117 -5.35 14.65 19.67
N ARG A 118 -6.51 14.55 18.98
CA ARG A 118 -7.11 13.27 18.57
C ARG A 118 -6.28 12.55 17.51
N LYS A 119 -5.75 13.26 16.49
CA LYS A 119 -4.84 12.68 15.49
C LYS A 119 -3.55 12.16 16.16
N ALA A 120 -2.99 12.95 17.09
CA ALA A 120 -1.80 12.56 17.86
C ALA A 120 -2.02 11.29 18.69
N ALA A 121 -3.14 11.23 19.42
CA ALA A 121 -3.50 10.05 20.22
C ALA A 121 -3.68 8.81 19.34
N GLY A 122 -4.37 8.92 18.20
CA GLY A 122 -4.53 7.81 17.26
C GLY A 122 -3.21 7.30 16.71
N LEU A 123 -2.29 8.21 16.37
CA LEU A 123 -0.94 7.87 15.92
C LEU A 123 -0.12 7.16 17.01
N ALA A 124 -0.22 7.63 18.25
CA ALA A 124 0.44 7.03 19.40
C ALA A 124 -0.10 5.62 19.71
N PHE A 125 -1.42 5.42 19.64
CA PHE A 125 -2.02 4.10 19.80
C PHE A 125 -1.62 3.15 18.67
N ALA A 126 -1.56 3.62 17.43
CA ALA A 126 -1.07 2.84 16.30
C ALA A 126 0.40 2.41 16.50
N ALA A 127 1.26 3.33 16.94
CA ALA A 127 2.66 3.05 17.25
C ALA A 127 2.81 2.06 18.42
N ALA A 128 1.97 2.18 19.45
CA ALA A 128 1.95 1.23 20.56
C ALA A 128 1.52 -0.17 20.09
N ALA A 129 0.41 -0.28 19.34
CA ALA A 129 -0.06 -1.54 18.78
C ALA A 129 1.02 -2.21 17.91
N LEU A 130 1.71 -1.42 17.10
CA LEU A 130 2.85 -1.87 16.30
C LEU A 130 3.99 -2.41 17.16
N ALA A 131 4.36 -1.70 18.22
CA ALA A 131 5.45 -2.12 19.12
C ALA A 131 5.12 -3.41 19.87
N PHE A 132 3.85 -3.67 20.18
CA PHE A 132 3.40 -4.94 20.75
C PHE A 132 3.51 -6.07 19.73
N LEU A 133 3.05 -5.84 18.50
CA LEU A 133 3.05 -6.86 17.46
C LEU A 133 4.45 -7.18 16.92
N ALA A 134 5.34 -6.20 16.85
CA ALA A 134 6.72 -6.43 16.42
C ALA A 134 7.56 -7.24 17.43
N LYS A 135 7.07 -7.40 18.67
CA LYS A 135 7.75 -8.13 19.75
C LYS A 135 7.15 -9.52 20.04
N SER A 136 6.07 -9.91 19.36
CA SER A 136 5.52 -11.27 19.42
C SER A 136 6.26 -12.21 18.49
#